data_AF-A0A2D6KB19-F1
#
_entry.id   AF-A0A2D6KB19-F1
#
_cell.length_a   1.000
_cell.length_b   1.000
_cell.length_c   1.000
_cell.angle_alpha   90.00
_cell.angle_beta   90.00
_cell.angle_gamma   90.00
#
_symmetry.space_group_name_H-M   'P 1'
#
loop_
_entity.id
_entity.type
_entity.pdbx_description
1 polymer ?
#
loop_
_entity_poly.entity_id
_entity_poly.type
_entity_poly.pdbx_seq_one_letter_code
_entity_poly.pdbx_strand_id
1 'polypeptide(L)'
;MMSKDKPIKLCRTESGPKTGIVHPGLGAFFRTHAAINIKETLASSNRDRGVFGVNLRTPSVRDKRVPQDGHYNAVELSGQGLKVQVVDIVLNSIRQDRA
;
A
#
# COMPACT_ATOMS: atom_id res chain seq x y z
N MET A 1 23.17 -13.40 19.84
CA MET A 1 21.75 -12.98 20.01
C MET A 1 21.58 -11.77 19.09
N MET A 2 20.94 -11.92 17.93
CA MET A 2 20.83 -10.81 16.97
C MET A 2 20.00 -9.69 17.61
N SER A 3 20.57 -8.49 17.68
CA SER A 3 19.85 -7.29 18.08
C SER A 3 18.58 -7.21 17.23
N LYS A 4 17.40 -7.24 17.85
CA LYS A 4 16.15 -6.90 17.18
C LYS A 4 16.14 -5.38 17.00
N ASP A 5 16.94 -4.90 16.06
CA ASP A 5 16.89 -3.51 15.66
C ASP A 5 15.45 -3.19 15.26
N LYS A 6 14.97 -2.04 15.71
CA LYS A 6 13.62 -1.56 15.43
C LYS A 6 13.40 -1.61 13.91
N PRO A 7 12.35 -2.29 13.40
CA PRO A 7 12.19 -2.43 11.96
C PRO A 7 12.06 -1.05 11.32
N ILE A 8 12.88 -0.80 10.29
CA ILE A 8 12.81 0.42 9.49
C ILE A 8 11.42 0.47 8.86
N LYS A 9 10.66 1.51 9.20
CA LYS A 9 9.34 1.78 8.62
C LYS A 9 9.53 2.63 7.37
N LEU A 10 8.80 2.31 6.31
CA LEU A 10 8.65 3.20 5.17
C LEU A 10 7.84 4.42 5.61
N CYS A 11 8.34 5.63 5.36
CA CYS A 11 7.64 6.87 5.68
C CYS A 11 7.67 7.77 4.45
N ARG A 12 6.65 8.63 4.29
CA ARG A 12 6.68 9.63 3.24
C ARG A 12 7.55 10.81 3.64
N THR A 13 8.39 11.30 2.72
CA THR A 13 9.23 12.50 2.92
C THR A 13 8.61 13.77 2.33
N GLU A 14 7.55 13.63 1.54
CA GLU A 14 6.85 14.70 0.83
C GLU A 14 5.32 14.52 0.92
N SER A 15 4.54 15.46 0.37
CA SER A 15 3.08 15.34 0.35
C SER A 15 2.66 14.14 -0.49
N GLY A 16 1.78 13.29 0.06
CA GLY A 16 1.26 12.12 -0.65
C GLY A 16 0.22 12.47 -1.71
N PRO A 17 -0.07 11.52 -2.62
CA PRO A 17 -1.01 11.76 -3.70
C PRO A 17 -2.44 11.95 -3.20
N LYS A 18 -3.23 12.73 -3.94
CA LYS A 18 -4.65 12.94 -3.61
C LYS A 18 -5.46 11.67 -3.83
N THR A 19 -6.51 11.46 -3.03
CA THR A 19 -7.43 10.32 -3.30
C THR A 19 -8.09 10.48 -4.67
N GLY A 20 -8.01 9.45 -5.50
CA GLY A 20 -8.67 9.39 -6.82
C GLY A 20 -9.42 8.09 -7.09
N ILE A 21 -9.07 7.03 -6.37
CA ILE A 21 -9.68 5.69 -6.52
C ILE A 21 -10.10 5.22 -5.13
N VAL A 22 -11.28 4.62 -5.03
CA VAL A 22 -11.75 3.94 -3.82
C VAL A 22 -11.80 2.44 -4.09
N HIS A 23 -11.13 1.63 -3.26
CA HIS A 23 -11.12 0.18 -3.42
C HIS A 23 -11.75 -0.53 -2.21
N PRO A 24 -12.84 -1.32 -2.42
CA PRO A 24 -13.42 -2.14 -1.37
C PRO A 24 -12.51 -3.35 -1.10
N GLY A 25 -11.85 -3.33 0.06
CA GLY A 25 -10.95 -4.36 0.55
C GLY A 25 -9.52 -4.24 0.01
N LEU A 26 -8.56 -3.95 0.89
CA LEU A 26 -7.15 -3.89 0.54
C LEU A 26 -6.48 -5.28 0.70
N GLY A 27 -7.06 -6.32 0.09
CA GLY A 27 -6.59 -7.70 0.19
C GLY A 27 -5.19 -7.92 -0.39
N ALA A 28 -4.60 -9.10 -0.16
CA ALA A 28 -3.26 -9.42 -0.68
C ALA A 28 -3.19 -9.27 -2.21
N PHE A 29 -4.17 -9.83 -2.93
CA PHE A 29 -4.22 -9.78 -4.40
C PHE A 29 -4.29 -8.36 -4.95
N PHE A 30 -5.19 -7.51 -4.42
CA PHE A 30 -5.26 -6.10 -4.82
C PHE A 30 -3.89 -5.42 -4.71
N ARG A 31 -3.20 -5.64 -3.59
CA ARG A 31 -1.91 -5.03 -3.29
C ARG A 31 -0.78 -5.56 -4.17
N THR A 32 -0.78 -6.85 -4.48
CA THR A 32 0.27 -7.47 -5.31
C THR A 32 -0.06 -7.48 -6.79
N HIS A 33 -1.14 -6.85 -7.23
CA HIS A 33 -1.53 -6.83 -8.64
C HIS A 33 -2.08 -5.47 -9.08
N ALA A 34 -3.31 -5.14 -8.69
CA ALA A 34 -3.98 -3.92 -9.15
C ALA A 34 -3.24 -2.65 -8.70
N ALA A 35 -2.77 -2.61 -7.44
CA ALA A 35 -2.04 -1.47 -6.90
C ALA A 35 -0.72 -1.20 -7.63
N ILE A 36 -0.03 -2.25 -8.10
CA ILE A 36 1.21 -2.14 -8.88
C ILE A 36 0.90 -1.54 -10.26
N ASN A 37 -0.08 -2.10 -10.96
CA ASN A 37 -0.49 -1.59 -12.28
C ASN A 37 -0.96 -0.13 -12.21
N ILE A 38 -1.70 0.23 -11.15
CA ILE A 38 -2.13 1.61 -10.90
C ILE A 38 -0.91 2.51 -10.66
N LYS A 39 0.03 2.09 -9.79
CA LYS A 39 1.27 2.85 -9.53
C LYS A 39 2.02 3.14 -10.84
N GLU A 40 2.25 2.12 -11.65
CA GLU A 40 2.97 2.24 -12.92
C GLU A 40 2.25 3.18 -13.91
N THR A 41 0.92 3.10 -13.97
CA THR A 41 0.09 3.97 -14.81
C THR A 41 0.11 5.42 -14.34
N LEU A 42 0.07 5.66 -13.03
CA LEU A 42 0.14 7.01 -12.47
C LEU A 42 1.52 7.64 -12.68
N ALA A 43 2.58 6.84 -12.54
CA ALA A 43 3.95 7.25 -12.82
C ALA A 43 4.14 7.66 -14.29
N SER A 44 3.55 6.91 -15.25
CA SER A 44 3.66 7.24 -16.68
C SER A 44 2.80 8.43 -17.11
N SER A 45 1.71 8.73 -16.40
CA SER A 45 0.76 9.79 -16.75
C SER A 45 0.95 11.10 -15.98
N ASN A 46 1.97 11.19 -15.10
CA ASN A 46 2.21 12.31 -14.18
C ASN A 46 0.93 12.72 -13.41
N ARG A 47 0.15 11.72 -12.97
CA ARG A 47 -1.10 11.94 -12.24
C ARG A 47 -0.85 11.76 -10.74
N ASP A 48 -1.06 12.83 -9.98
CA ASP A 48 -0.95 12.80 -8.52
C ASP A 48 -2.24 12.26 -7.86
N ARG A 49 -2.51 10.96 -8.06
CA ARG A 49 -3.70 10.28 -7.52
C ARG A 49 -3.31 9.00 -6.77
N GLY A 50 -4.11 8.62 -5.77
CA GLY A 50 -3.90 7.43 -4.96
C GLY A 50 -5.18 6.66 -4.70
N VAL A 51 -5.03 5.50 -4.09
CA VAL A 51 -6.11 4.58 -3.73
C VAL A 51 -6.42 4.69 -2.25
N PHE A 52 -7.67 5.00 -1.92
CA PHE A 52 -8.21 4.94 -0.58
C PHE A 52 -8.95 3.62 -0.36
N GLY A 53 -8.69 2.96 0.76
CA GLY A 53 -9.30 1.66 1.06
C GLY A 53 -10.60 1.75 1.86
N VAL A 54 -11.53 0.83 1.59
CA VAL A 54 -12.71 0.59 2.45
C VAL A 54 -12.71 -0.87 2.87
N ASN A 55 -12.50 -1.14 4.15
CA ASN A 55 -12.43 -2.50 4.68
C ASN A 55 -13.82 -2.97 5.15
N LEU A 56 -14.28 -4.12 4.63
CA LEU A 56 -15.61 -4.67 4.91
C LEU A 56 -15.64 -5.63 6.12
N ARG A 57 -14.47 -6.07 6.60
CA ARG A 57 -14.34 -7.09 7.66
C ARG A 57 -13.55 -6.59 8.86
N THR A 58 -12.22 -6.53 8.77
CA THR A 58 -11.34 -6.15 9.89
C THR A 58 -10.41 -4.99 9.54
N PRO A 59 -10.03 -4.14 10.51
CA PRO A 59 -9.08 -3.04 10.29
C PRO A 59 -7.62 -3.50 10.37
N SER A 60 -7.34 -4.77 10.69
CA SER A 60 -5.97 -5.27 10.94
C SER A 60 -4.94 -4.93 9.85
N VAL A 61 -5.36 -4.92 8.58
CA VAL A 61 -4.50 -4.52 7.44
C VAL A 61 -4.19 -3.02 7.48
N ARG A 62 -5.18 -2.19 7.78
CA ARG A 62 -5.02 -0.74 7.98
C ARG A 62 -4.04 -0.47 9.11
N ASP A 63 -4.25 -1.08 10.27
CA ASP A 63 -3.52 -0.73 11.49
C ASP A 63 -2.02 -1.06 11.38
N LYS A 64 -1.66 -2.09 10.60
CA LYS A 64 -0.26 -2.40 10.27
C LYS A 64 0.38 -1.39 9.31
N ARG A 65 -0.42 -0.63 8.55
CA ARG A 65 0.03 0.25 7.46
C ARG A 65 -0.03 1.73 7.79
N VAL A 66 -0.91 2.14 8.70
CA VAL A 66 -1.01 3.52 9.18
C VAL A 66 0.35 4.06 9.65
N PRO A 67 1.16 3.31 10.43
CA PRO A 67 2.47 3.80 10.86
C PRO A 67 3.51 3.95 9.73
N GLN A 68 3.15 3.56 8.50
CA GLN A 68 3.99 3.64 7.30
C GLN A 68 3.32 4.48 6.20
N ASP A 69 2.34 5.33 6.53
CA ASP A 69 1.57 6.13 5.57
C ASP A 69 0.93 5.33 4.42
N GLY A 70 0.61 4.04 4.67
CA GLY A 70 0.05 3.12 3.66
C GLY A 70 1.09 2.32 2.86
N HIS A 71 2.38 2.70 2.95
CA HIS A 71 3.48 2.09 2.20
C HIS A 71 3.72 0.63 2.57
N TYR A 72 4.25 -0.11 1.59
CA TYR A 72 4.66 -1.50 1.75
C TYR A 72 5.58 -1.93 0.61
N ASN A 73 6.31 -3.02 0.85
CA ASN A 73 7.04 -3.73 -0.19
C ASN A 73 6.14 -4.79 -0.82
N ALA A 74 6.03 -4.78 -2.15
CA ALA A 74 5.61 -5.95 -2.91
C ALA A 74 6.87 -6.68 -3.37
N VAL A 75 6.91 -8.00 -3.15
CA VAL A 75 8.06 -8.84 -3.46
C VAL A 75 7.63 -9.87 -4.48
N GLU A 76 8.26 -9.83 -5.64
CA GLU A 76 8.15 -10.83 -6.68
C GLU A 76 9.28 -11.85 -6.48
N LEU A 77 8.93 -13.13 -6.46
CA LEU A 77 9.85 -14.24 -6.36
C LEU A 77 9.76 -15.06 -7.66
N SER A 78 10.88 -15.24 -8.33
CA SER A 78 10.99 -16.01 -9.56
C SER A 78 12.30 -16.83 -9.59
N GLY A 79 12.51 -17.61 -10.66
CA GLY A 79 13.77 -18.33 -10.86
C GLY A 79 14.98 -17.41 -11.02
N GLN A 80 14.76 -16.12 -11.29
CA GLN A 80 15.79 -15.09 -11.43
C GLN A 80 16.11 -14.39 -10.10
N GLY A 81 15.39 -14.72 -9.01
CA GLY A 81 15.62 -14.19 -7.67
C GLY A 81 14.46 -13.37 -7.13
N LEU A 82 14.79 -12.41 -6.26
CA LEU A 82 13.82 -11.53 -5.59
C LEU A 82 13.85 -10.14 -6.22
N LYS A 83 12.68 -9.66 -6.64
CA LYS A 83 12.48 -8.25 -7.04
C LYS A 83 11.56 -7.59 -6.03
N VAL A 84 12.05 -6.52 -5.40
CA VAL A 84 11.31 -5.75 -4.41
C VAL A 84 10.91 -4.41 -5.00
N GLN A 85 9.65 -4.03 -4.84
CA GLN A 85 9.16 -2.70 -5.18
C GLN A 85 8.42 -2.05 -4.01
N VAL A 86 8.65 -0.76 -3.81
CA VAL A 86 7.88 0.04 -2.86
C VAL A 86 6.58 0.48 -3.52
N VAL A 87 5.46 0.18 -2.90
CA VAL A 87 4.14 0.66 -3.30
C VAL A 87 3.68 1.74 -2.32
N ASP A 88 3.44 2.93 -2.86
CA ASP A 88 3.24 4.22 -2.18
C ASP A 88 1.91 4.90 -2.54
N ILE A 89 1.17 4.34 -3.51
CA ILE A 89 -0.12 4.86 -3.98
C ILE A 89 -1.30 4.42 -3.13
N VAL A 90 -1.11 3.47 -2.20
CA VAL A 90 -2.15 3.06 -1.25
C VAL A 90 -2.11 4.03 -0.07
N LEU A 91 -3.18 4.79 0.11
CA LEU A 91 -3.34 5.78 1.17
C LEU A 91 -3.93 5.13 2.42
N ASN A 92 -4.66 5.91 3.21
CA ASN A 92 -5.38 5.41 4.37
C ASN A 92 -6.60 4.57 3.96
N SER A 93 -7.23 3.94 4.95
CA SER A 93 -8.50 3.25 4.77
C SER A 93 -9.39 3.38 5.99
N ILE A 94 -10.69 3.26 5.77
CA ILE A 94 -11.70 3.13 6.83
C ILE A 94 -12.20 1.69 6.92
N ARG A 95 -12.85 1.36 8.02
CA ARG A 95 -13.75 0.21 8.08
C ARG A 95 -15.15 0.70 7.72
N GLN A 96 -15.86 -0.04 6.87
CA GLN A 96 -17.29 0.21 6.71
C GLN A 96 -17.99 -0.27 7.97
N ASP A 97 -18.62 0.64 8.70
CA ASP A 97 -19.52 0.27 9.78
C ASP A 97 -20.83 -0.24 9.18
N ARG A 98 -21.34 -1.35 9.73
CA ARG A 98 -22.69 -1.81 9.39
C ARG A 98 -23.66 -0.93 10.17
N ALA A 99 -24.62 -0.34 9.47
CA ALA A 99 -25.80 0.26 10.07
C ALA A 99 -26.64 -0.81 10.78
#